data_AF-A0A4Y9F3Q8-F1
#
_entry.id   AF-A0A4Y9F3Q8-F1
#
_cell.length_a   1.000
_cell.length_b   1.000
_cell.length_c   1.000
_cell.angle_alpha   90.00
_cell.angle_beta   90.00
_cell.angle_gamma   90.00
#
_symmetry.space_group_name_H-M   'P 1'
#
loop_
_entity.id
_entity.type
_entity.pdbx_description
1 polymer ?
#
loop_
_entity_poly.entity_id
_entity_poly.type
_entity_poly.pdbx_seq_one_letter_code
_entity_poly.pdbx_strand_id
1 'polypeptide(L)'
;MVRKRITRSAEDFIEAAEKPVTLHAEGTDTTSPHTTESAETKERVKARAKASIKRGIYTIQATESQKALLDYAAEELDISKAKLLERYLFTALEEEFGSSVPITNTK
;
A
#
# COMPACT_ATOMS: atom_id res chain seq x y z
N MET A 1 -7.63 -4.60 -42.95
CA MET A 1 -8.53 -5.51 -42.21
C MET A 1 -9.20 -4.73 -41.09
N VAL A 2 -10.46 -4.31 -41.26
CA VAL A 2 -11.18 -3.43 -40.32
C VAL A 2 -11.87 -4.28 -39.26
N ARG A 3 -11.55 -4.09 -37.98
CA ARG A 3 -12.23 -4.79 -36.86
C ARG A 3 -13.60 -4.16 -36.63
N LYS A 4 -14.67 -4.92 -36.88
CA LYS A 4 -16.06 -4.56 -36.51
C LYS A 4 -16.15 -4.44 -34.99
N ARG A 5 -16.57 -3.28 -34.49
CA ARG A 5 -17.00 -3.12 -33.09
C ARG A 5 -18.34 -3.83 -32.92
N ILE A 6 -18.38 -4.79 -31.99
CA ILE A 6 -19.62 -5.42 -31.53
C ILE A 6 -20.23 -4.45 -30.52
N THR A 7 -21.35 -3.82 -30.87
CA THR A 7 -22.17 -3.06 -29.92
C THR A 7 -23.08 -4.07 -29.21
N ARG A 8 -22.80 -4.36 -27.93
CA ARG A 8 -23.75 -5.10 -27.08
C ARG A 8 -24.99 -4.23 -26.91
N SER A 9 -26.18 -4.81 -27.10
CA SER A 9 -27.44 -4.04 -27.03
C SER A 9 -27.81 -3.78 -25.57
N ALA A 10 -28.71 -2.82 -25.35
CA ALA A 10 -29.18 -2.48 -24.01
C ALA A 10 -29.94 -3.65 -23.35
N GLU A 11 -30.47 -4.59 -24.13
CA GLU A 11 -31.16 -5.77 -23.61
C GLU A 11 -30.19 -6.73 -22.89
N ASP A 12 -28.95 -6.87 -23.36
CA ASP A 12 -27.92 -7.71 -22.72
C ASP A 12 -27.57 -7.24 -21.30
N PHE A 13 -27.76 -5.95 -21.00
CA PHE A 13 -27.52 -5.39 -19.66
C PHE A 13 -28.64 -5.71 -18.66
N ILE A 14 -29.87 -5.81 -19.13
CA ILE A 14 -31.04 -6.04 -18.27
C ILE A 14 -31.07 -7.52 -17.84
N GLU A 15 -30.76 -8.45 -18.76
CA GLU A 15 -30.73 -9.89 -18.46
C GLU A 15 -29.60 -10.27 -17.48
N ALA A 16 -28.50 -9.50 -17.46
CA ALA A 16 -27.42 -9.70 -16.49
C ALA A 16 -27.81 -9.29 -15.05
N ALA A 17 -28.80 -8.41 -14.88
CA ALA A 17 -29.23 -7.92 -13.57
C ALA A 17 -30.22 -8.87 -12.85
N GLU A 18 -30.84 -9.81 -13.58
CA GLU A 18 -31.83 -10.73 -13.02
C GLU A 18 -31.24 -12.07 -12.56
N LYS A 19 -29.96 -12.34 -12.80
CA LYS A 19 -29.31 -13.55 -12.29
C LYS A 19 -29.01 -13.39 -10.80
N PRO A 20 -29.54 -14.27 -9.92
CA PRO A 20 -29.15 -14.26 -8.53
C PRO A 20 -27.67 -14.61 -8.44
N VAL A 21 -26.86 -13.64 -8.01
CA VAL A 21 -25.46 -13.85 -7.66
C VAL A 21 -25.44 -14.82 -6.49
N THR A 22 -25.06 -16.06 -6.74
CA THR A 22 -24.65 -16.99 -5.68
C THR A 22 -23.36 -16.45 -5.10
N LEU A 23 -23.51 -15.62 -4.06
CA LEU A 23 -22.43 -15.18 -3.20
C LEU A 23 -21.88 -16.43 -2.49
N HIS A 24 -20.82 -17.01 -3.03
CA HIS A 24 -19.91 -17.78 -2.20
C HIS A 24 -19.28 -16.78 -1.24
N ALA A 25 -19.84 -16.72 -0.04
CA ALA A 25 -19.27 -16.06 1.12
C ALA A 25 -18.00 -16.83 1.54
N GLU A 26 -16.92 -16.62 0.81
CA GLU A 26 -15.57 -16.76 1.37
C GLU A 26 -15.32 -15.43 2.07
N GLY A 27 -15.60 -15.41 3.37
CA GLY A 27 -15.28 -14.30 4.23
C GLY A 27 -13.77 -14.12 4.31
N THR A 28 -13.21 -13.27 3.46
CA THR A 28 -12.06 -12.48 3.87
C THR A 28 -12.61 -11.20 4.46
N ASP A 29 -12.95 -11.28 5.75
CA ASP A 29 -12.85 -10.13 6.64
C ASP A 29 -11.41 -9.61 6.55
N THR A 30 -11.08 -8.86 5.50
CA THR A 30 -10.05 -7.83 5.59
C THR A 30 -10.64 -6.72 6.44
N THR A 31 -10.78 -7.05 7.73
CA THR A 31 -10.69 -6.10 8.82
C THR A 31 -9.42 -5.33 8.52
N SER A 32 -9.55 -4.16 7.91
CA SER A 32 -8.52 -3.13 7.99
C SER A 32 -8.34 -2.94 9.49
N PRO A 33 -7.26 -3.45 10.11
CA PRO A 33 -7.01 -3.07 11.47
C PRO A 33 -6.71 -1.59 11.35
N HIS A 34 -7.41 -0.77 12.11
CA HIS A 34 -6.73 0.40 12.63
C HIS A 34 -5.58 -0.19 13.46
N THR A 35 -4.45 -0.41 12.79
CA THR A 35 -3.28 -1.01 13.38
C THR A 35 -2.88 -0.06 14.48
N THR A 36 -3.17 -0.44 15.72
CA THR A 36 -2.52 0.11 16.89
C THR A 36 -1.06 -0.27 16.74
N GLU A 37 -0.30 0.59 16.05
CA GLU A 37 1.13 0.47 15.83
C GLU A 37 1.76 0.10 17.18
N SER A 38 2.23 -1.14 17.32
CA SER A 38 2.85 -1.58 18.57
C SER A 38 4.04 -0.67 18.86
N ALA A 39 4.22 -0.31 20.13
CA ALA A 39 5.38 0.49 20.55
C ALA A 39 6.70 -0.17 20.07
N GLU A 40 6.74 -1.50 20.05
CA GLU A 40 7.85 -2.30 19.55
C GLU A 40 8.13 -2.05 18.05
N THR A 41 7.09 -1.98 17.22
CA THR A 41 7.22 -1.69 15.78
C THR A 41 7.87 -0.32 15.57
N LYS A 42 7.39 0.70 16.28
CA LYS A 42 7.94 2.07 16.20
C LYS A 42 9.39 2.15 16.63
N GLU A 43 9.77 1.43 17.68
CA GLU A 43 11.15 1.38 18.15
C GLU A 43 12.07 0.69 17.14
N ARG A 44 11.60 -0.40 16.53
CA ARG A 44 12.37 -1.13 15.52
C ARG A 44 12.56 -0.34 14.22
N VAL A 45 11.52 0.37 13.75
CA VAL A 45 11.65 1.29 12.61
C VAL A 45 12.71 2.36 12.89
N LYS A 46 12.67 2.98 14.07
CA LYS A 46 13.69 3.97 14.50
C LYS A 46 15.10 3.35 14.59
N ALA A 47 15.20 2.11 15.07
CA ALA A 47 16.48 1.40 15.15
C ALA A 47 17.06 1.13 13.76
N ARG A 48 16.24 0.76 12.77
CA ARG A 48 16.68 0.62 11.37
C ARG A 48 17.08 1.94 10.75
N ALA A 49 16.34 3.01 10.99
CA ALA A 49 16.69 4.35 10.48
C ALA A 49 18.02 4.89 11.03
N LYS A 50 18.42 4.44 12.23
CA LYS A 50 19.70 4.78 12.87
C LYS A 50 20.86 3.86 12.51
N ALA A 51 20.64 2.81 11.72
CA ALA A 51 21.72 1.91 11.31
C ALA A 51 22.81 2.69 10.55
N SER A 52 24.06 2.28 10.75
CA SER A 52 25.28 3.06 10.48
C SER A 52 25.48 3.52 9.03
N ILE A 53 24.98 2.78 8.03
CA ILE A 53 25.27 3.05 6.61
C ILE A 53 23.98 3.33 5.85
N LYS A 54 23.78 4.60 5.45
CA LYS A 54 22.72 4.98 4.52
C LYS A 54 23.06 4.48 3.12
N ARG A 55 22.13 3.77 2.47
CA ARG A 55 22.24 3.33 1.08
C ARG A 55 21.02 3.78 0.28
N GLY A 56 21.20 4.07 -1.01
CA GLY A 56 20.07 4.21 -1.91
C GLY A 56 19.36 2.86 -2.03
N ILE A 57 18.09 2.80 -1.66
CA ILE A 57 17.32 1.55 -1.63
C ILE A 57 16.80 1.23 -3.02
N TYR A 58 16.00 2.14 -3.58
CA TYR A 58 15.33 1.95 -4.86
C TYR A 58 14.76 3.29 -5.38
N THR A 59 14.65 3.44 -6.70
CA THR A 59 13.95 4.58 -7.32
C THR A 59 12.49 4.21 -7.51
N ILE A 60 11.58 4.86 -6.77
CA ILE A 60 10.14 4.62 -6.89
C ILE A 60 9.61 5.24 -8.19
N GLN A 61 9.08 4.42 -9.09
CA GLN A 61 8.26 4.89 -10.21
C GLN A 61 6.81 5.01 -9.73
N ALA A 62 6.20 6.16 -9.99
CA ALA A 62 4.83 6.45 -9.59
C ALA A 62 4.07 7.14 -10.72
N THR A 63 2.77 6.91 -10.77
CA THR A 63 1.85 7.68 -11.62
C THR A 63 1.73 9.12 -11.11
N GLU A 64 1.24 10.03 -11.95
CA GLU A 64 1.00 11.42 -11.54
C GLU A 64 0.04 11.52 -10.35
N SER A 65 -1.00 10.69 -10.32
CA SER A 65 -1.97 10.64 -9.22
C SER A 65 -1.31 10.21 -7.91
N GLN A 66 -0.45 9.19 -7.93
CA GLN A 66 0.29 8.75 -6.74
C GLN A 66 1.28 9.81 -6.25
N LYS A 67 1.95 10.51 -7.18
CA LYS A 67 2.82 11.63 -6.83
C LYS A 67 2.03 12.75 -6.15
N ALA A 68 0.88 13.13 -6.70
CA ALA A 68 0.02 14.17 -6.13
C ALA A 68 -0.47 13.81 -4.71
N LEU A 69 -0.83 12.55 -4.48
CA LEU A 69 -1.20 12.07 -3.15
C LEU A 69 -0.02 12.20 -2.16
N LEU A 70 1.19 11.80 -2.58
CA LEU A 70 2.38 11.89 -1.73
C LEU A 70 2.76 13.34 -1.43
N ASP A 71 2.62 14.24 -2.41
CA ASP A 71 2.84 15.68 -2.25
C ASP A 71 1.85 16.27 -1.24
N TYR A 72 0.55 16.03 -1.44
CA TYR A 72 -0.51 16.50 -0.56
C TYR A 72 -0.32 16.01 0.89
N ALA A 73 -0.04 14.72 1.07
CA ALA A 73 0.18 14.16 2.40
C ALA A 73 1.40 14.76 3.11
N ALA A 74 2.46 15.11 2.36
CA ALA A 74 3.66 15.73 2.91
C ALA A 74 3.40 17.17 3.37
N GLU A 75 2.61 17.91 2.60
CA GLU A 75 2.18 19.27 2.93
C GLU A 75 1.24 19.28 4.14
N GLU A 76 0.21 18.43 4.15
CA GLU A 76 -0.78 18.35 5.24
C GLU A 76 -0.14 18.00 6.60
N LEU A 77 0.89 17.14 6.58
CA LEU A 77 1.55 16.66 7.80
C LEU A 77 2.81 17.48 8.16
N ASP A 78 3.20 18.47 7.35
CA ASP A 78 4.45 19.24 7.48
C ASP A 78 5.70 18.36 7.68
N ILE A 79 5.82 17.30 6.88
CA ILE A 79 6.97 16.39 6.92
C ILE A 79 7.50 16.08 5.53
N SER A 80 8.79 15.73 5.45
CA SER A 80 9.38 15.31 4.19
C SER A 80 8.77 13.99 3.69
N LYS A 81 8.72 13.82 2.37
CA LYS A 81 8.29 12.56 1.73
C LYS A 81 9.08 11.34 2.23
N ALA A 82 10.36 11.52 2.52
CA ALA A 82 11.19 10.47 3.11
C ALA A 82 10.70 10.05 4.50
N LYS A 83 10.31 11.01 5.36
CA LYS A 83 9.68 10.71 6.66
C LYS A 83 8.30 10.10 6.51
N LEU A 84 7.56 10.47 5.46
CA LEU A 84 6.28 9.83 5.12
C LEU A 84 6.48 8.34 4.81
N LEU A 85 7.46 8.02 3.96
CA LEU A 85 7.82 6.62 3.69
C LEU A 85 8.30 5.91 4.96
N GLU A 86 9.08 6.56 5.82
CA GLU A 86 9.46 5.98 7.12
C GLU A 86 8.26 5.68 8.00
N ARG A 87 7.30 6.60 8.06
CA ARG A 87 6.13 6.49 8.91
C ARG A 87 5.14 5.44 8.42
N TYR A 88 4.90 5.35 7.12
CA TYR A 88 3.85 4.48 6.57
C TYR A 88 4.42 3.21 5.95
N LEU A 89 5.38 3.32 5.03
CA LEU A 89 5.91 2.17 4.30
C LEU A 89 6.76 1.26 5.22
N PHE A 90 7.73 1.82 5.95
CA PHE A 90 8.59 0.99 6.80
C PHE A 90 7.86 0.44 8.03
N THR A 91 6.87 1.16 8.56
CA THR A 91 6.02 0.63 9.63
C THR A 91 5.24 -0.59 9.16
N ALA A 92 4.57 -0.51 8.00
CA ALA A 92 3.84 -1.66 7.44
C ALA A 92 4.76 -2.87 7.18
N LEU A 93 5.96 -2.62 6.63
CA LEU A 93 6.94 -3.69 6.41
C LEU A 93 7.47 -4.29 7.72
N GLU A 94 7.62 -3.50 8.78
CA GLU A 94 8.09 -4.01 10.08
C GLU A 94 7.00 -4.85 10.76
N GLU A 95 5.73 -4.50 10.59
CA GLU A 95 4.61 -5.28 11.12
C GLU A 95 4.50 -6.66 10.46
N GLU A 96 4.67 -6.72 9.14
CA GLU A 96 4.57 -7.98 8.40
C GLU A 96 5.85 -8.82 8.46
N PHE A 97 7.02 -8.19 8.32
CA PHE A 97 8.29 -8.89 8.08
C PHE A 97 9.37 -8.58 9.13
N GLY A 98 9.13 -7.62 10.02
CA GLY A 98 10.16 -7.13 10.94
C GLY A 98 10.74 -8.21 11.83
N SER A 99 9.88 -9.08 12.39
CA SER A 99 10.29 -10.19 13.27
C SER A 99 11.19 -11.21 12.56
N SER A 100 11.02 -11.39 11.25
CA SER A 100 11.80 -12.34 10.45
C SER A 100 13.14 -11.77 9.99
N VAL A 101 13.31 -10.45 9.95
CA VAL A 101 14.53 -9.79 9.46
C VAL A 101 15.27 -9.12 10.63
N PRO A 102 16.44 -9.63 11.04
CA PRO A 102 17.21 -9.01 12.13
C PRO A 102 17.69 -7.60 11.74
N ILE A 103 17.87 -6.74 12.75
CA ILE A 103 18.46 -5.41 12.55
C ILE A 103 19.98 -5.59 12.51
N THR A 104 20.56 -5.49 11.30
CA THR A 104 22.01 -5.60 11.12
C THR A 104 22.69 -4.30 11.52
N ASN A 105 23.58 -4.36 12.51
CA ASN A 105 24.40 -3.22 12.93
C ASN A 105 25.83 -3.44 12.45
N THR A 106 26.09 -3.26 11.16
CA THR A 106 27.45 -3.34 10.62
C THR A 106 28.19 -2.05 10.98
N LYS A 107 28.92 -2.06 12.10
CA LYS A 107 29.88 -0.99 12.44
C LYS A 107 30.92 -0.80 11.34
#